data_AF-A0A7C3LLX2-F1
#
_entry.id   AF-A0A7C3LLX2-F1
#
_cell.length_a   1.000
_cell.length_b   1.000
_cell.length_c   1.000
_cell.angle_alpha   90.00
_cell.angle_beta   90.00
_cell.angle_gamma   90.00
#
_symmetry.space_group_name_H-M   'P 1'
#
loop_
_entity.id
_entity.type
_entity.pdbx_description
1 polymer ?
#
loop_
_entity_poly.entity_id
_entity_poly.type
_entity_poly.pdbx_seq_one_letter_code
_entity_poly.pdbx_strand_id
1 'polypeptide(L)'
;ICWGAQAALYHRYGIPKYDLPQKMFGVFEHKVLAPTESLMRGFDDIFLAPHSRHTEIRRADVEKVEALNILAESEEAGIYILASKDGRHIFVTGHSEYDPLTLKAEYDRDVSKGLPINVPQNYYPKDDPAKMPNVRWRGHANLLYTNWLNYYVYQVTPFDPQQIPQGSTRSNF
;
A
#
# COMPACT_ATOMS: atom_id res chain seq x y z
N ILE A 1 -3.94 0.04 -6.64
CA ILE A 1 -3.85 0.72 -5.31
C ILE A 1 -5.25 1.02 -4.81
N CYS A 2 -5.51 0.86 -3.52
CA CYS A 2 -6.78 1.07 -2.82
C CYS A 2 -7.99 0.53 -3.59
N TRP A 3 -8.97 1.36 -3.94
CA TRP A 3 -10.15 0.92 -4.68
C TRP A 3 -9.80 0.27 -6.03
N GLY A 4 -8.79 0.76 -6.74
CA GLY A 4 -8.32 0.14 -7.98
C GLY A 4 -7.76 -1.27 -7.75
N ALA A 5 -7.17 -1.55 -6.57
CA ALA A 5 -6.78 -2.90 -6.20
C ALA A 5 -8.02 -3.80 -5.99
N GLN A 6 -9.03 -3.32 -5.27
CA GLN A 6 -10.29 -4.06 -5.06
C GLN A 6 -11.01 -4.35 -6.39
N ALA A 7 -11.10 -3.36 -7.28
CA ALA A 7 -11.73 -3.51 -8.58
C ALA A 7 -11.02 -4.57 -9.44
N ALA A 8 -9.69 -4.55 -9.45
CA ALA A 8 -8.90 -5.53 -10.19
C ALA A 8 -8.97 -6.93 -9.56
N LEU A 9 -9.00 -7.05 -8.23
CA LEU A 9 -9.19 -8.33 -7.54
C LEU A 9 -10.56 -8.94 -7.85
N TYR A 10 -11.62 -8.12 -7.83
CA TYR A 10 -12.96 -8.55 -8.20
C TYR A 10 -13.02 -9.01 -9.66
N HIS A 11 -12.56 -8.18 -10.59
CA HIS A 11 -12.64 -8.48 -12.02
C HIS A 11 -11.82 -9.71 -12.43
N ARG A 12 -10.65 -9.94 -11.81
CA ARG A 12 -9.73 -11.01 -12.20
C ARG A 12 -9.92 -12.31 -11.43
N TYR A 13 -10.33 -12.22 -10.17
CA TYR A 13 -10.35 -13.37 -9.25
C TYR A 13 -11.69 -13.53 -8.53
N GLY A 14 -12.68 -12.69 -8.81
CA GLY A 14 -14.01 -12.78 -8.19
C GLY A 14 -14.03 -12.42 -6.70
N ILE A 15 -12.97 -11.79 -6.16
CA ILE A 15 -12.90 -11.43 -4.75
C ILE A 15 -13.81 -10.20 -4.49
N PRO A 16 -14.88 -10.32 -3.69
CA PRO A 16 -15.76 -9.21 -3.39
C PRO A 16 -15.13 -8.23 -2.40
N LYS A 17 -15.73 -7.04 -2.31
CA LYS A 17 -15.46 -6.07 -1.24
C LYS A 17 -16.65 -5.98 -0.29
N TYR A 18 -16.38 -5.61 0.95
CA TYR A 18 -17.37 -5.47 2.02
C TYR A 18 -17.29 -4.07 2.62
N ASP A 19 -18.42 -3.50 3.01
CA ASP A 19 -18.44 -2.22 3.71
C ASP A 19 -17.93 -2.40 5.14
N LEU A 20 -17.16 -1.43 5.60
CA LEU A 20 -16.71 -1.34 6.99
C LEU A 20 -17.72 -0.55 7.83
N PRO A 21 -17.88 -0.88 9.13
CA PRO A 21 -18.75 -0.13 10.03
C PRO A 21 -18.31 1.33 10.22
N GLN A 22 -17.01 1.61 10.04
CA GLN A 22 -16.42 2.94 10.05
C GLN A 22 -15.23 2.98 9.10
N LYS A 23 -14.82 4.19 8.68
CA LYS A 23 -13.65 4.36 7.81
C LYS A 23 -12.41 3.77 8.47
N MET A 24 -11.71 2.88 7.76
CA MET A 24 -10.35 2.49 8.12
C MET A 24 -9.44 3.65 7.74
N PHE A 25 -9.00 4.41 8.75
CA PHE A 25 -8.40 5.73 8.55
C PHE A 25 -7.25 5.99 9.53
N GLY A 26 -6.02 6.04 9.01
CA GLY A 26 -4.82 6.18 9.83
C GLY A 26 -3.59 5.53 9.21
N VAL A 27 -2.56 5.34 10.03
CA VAL A 27 -1.30 4.66 9.69
C VAL A 27 -1.17 3.40 10.54
N PHE A 28 -1.21 2.23 9.92
CA PHE A 28 -1.36 0.96 10.62
C PHE A 28 -0.10 0.12 10.53
N GLU A 29 0.11 -0.71 11.53
CA GLU A 29 1.21 -1.67 11.58
C GLU A 29 0.88 -2.89 10.72
N HIS A 30 1.86 -3.34 9.92
CA HIS A 30 1.78 -4.45 9.00
C HIS A 30 2.92 -5.42 9.24
N LYS A 31 2.63 -6.71 9.15
CA LYS A 31 3.61 -7.79 9.19
C LYS A 31 3.89 -8.31 7.79
N VAL A 32 5.16 -8.56 7.49
CA VAL A 32 5.58 -9.28 6.27
C VAL A 32 5.30 -10.77 6.44
N LEU A 33 4.58 -11.36 5.49
CA LEU A 33 4.25 -12.79 5.48
C LEU A 33 5.11 -13.60 4.50
N ALA A 34 5.69 -12.94 3.51
CA ALA A 34 6.50 -13.56 2.47
C ALA A 34 7.85 -12.82 2.30
N PRO A 35 8.79 -12.96 3.25
CA PRO A 35 10.03 -12.17 3.29
C PRO A 35 10.99 -12.48 2.14
N THR A 36 10.82 -13.61 1.46
CA THR A 36 11.63 -14.02 0.30
C THR A 36 11.12 -13.46 -1.03
N GLU A 37 9.93 -12.85 -1.05
CA GLU A 37 9.36 -12.26 -2.26
C GLU A 37 10.12 -10.99 -2.64
N SER A 38 10.45 -10.84 -3.93
CA SER A 38 11.30 -9.73 -4.40
C SER A 38 10.69 -8.37 -4.10
N LEU A 39 9.35 -8.27 -4.04
CA LEU A 39 8.65 -7.04 -3.69
C LEU A 39 8.92 -6.61 -2.24
N MET A 40 9.12 -7.57 -1.34
CA MET A 40 9.31 -7.35 0.09
C MET A 40 10.78 -7.16 0.48
N ARG A 41 11.69 -7.14 -0.50
CA ARG A 41 13.14 -7.02 -0.25
C ARG A 41 13.46 -5.74 0.54
N GLY A 42 14.12 -5.90 1.68
CA GLY A 42 14.53 -4.80 2.54
C GLY A 42 13.42 -4.19 3.40
N PHE A 43 12.19 -4.72 3.33
CA PHE A 43 11.18 -4.38 4.33
C PHE A 43 11.61 -4.92 5.69
N ASP A 44 11.30 -4.16 6.73
CA ASP A 44 11.32 -4.67 8.10
C ASP A 44 10.23 -5.73 8.29
N ASP A 45 10.42 -6.66 9.23
CA ASP A 45 9.42 -7.69 9.56
C ASP A 45 8.05 -7.08 9.91
N ILE A 46 8.10 -5.91 10.56
CA ILE A 46 6.97 -5.09 10.95
C ILE A 46 7.19 -3.67 10.44
N PHE A 47 6.19 -3.11 9.75
CA PHE A 47 6.27 -1.79 9.15
C PHE A 47 4.95 -1.04 9.20
N LEU A 48 4.97 0.26 8.88
CA LEU A 48 3.78 1.10 8.95
C LEU A 48 3.34 1.54 7.55
N ALA A 49 2.04 1.47 7.26
CA ALA A 49 1.46 2.01 6.03
C ALA A 49 0.07 2.66 6.24
N PRO A 50 -0.24 3.74 5.50
CA PRO A 50 -1.51 4.43 5.64
C PRO A 50 -2.65 3.65 4.96
N HIS A 51 -3.83 3.71 5.56
CA HIS A 51 -5.10 3.25 4.98
C HIS A 51 -6.14 4.37 5.08
N SER A 52 -6.94 4.52 4.03
CA SER A 52 -8.08 5.44 3.98
C SER A 52 -9.18 4.85 3.10
N ARG A 53 -10.09 4.08 3.69
CA ARG A 53 -11.13 3.34 2.95
C ARG A 53 -12.36 3.03 3.79
N HIS A 54 -13.52 2.99 3.13
CA HIS A 54 -14.80 2.55 3.72
C HIS A 54 -15.14 1.10 3.42
N THR A 55 -14.28 0.39 2.69
CA THR A 55 -14.50 -0.98 2.26
C THR A 55 -13.26 -1.81 2.42
N GLU A 56 -13.41 -3.12 2.57
CA GLU A 56 -12.34 -4.09 2.73
C GLU A 56 -12.48 -5.29 1.79
N ILE A 57 -11.41 -6.05 1.66
CA ILE A 57 -11.43 -7.44 1.20
C ILE A 57 -11.16 -8.34 2.40
N ARG A 58 -11.55 -9.61 2.34
CA ARG A 58 -11.39 -10.56 3.45
C ARG A 58 -10.40 -11.65 3.11
N ARG A 59 -9.59 -12.03 4.11
CA ARG A 59 -8.61 -13.12 4.02
C ARG A 59 -9.23 -14.42 3.54
N ALA A 60 -10.38 -14.80 4.11
CA ALA A 60 -11.08 -16.02 3.72
C ALA A 60 -11.48 -16.06 2.23
N ASP A 61 -11.65 -14.93 1.55
CA ASP A 61 -11.94 -14.91 0.12
C ASP A 61 -10.66 -14.98 -0.72
N VAL A 62 -9.59 -14.35 -0.25
CA VAL A 62 -8.27 -14.43 -0.91
C VAL A 62 -7.69 -15.84 -0.84
N GLU A 63 -7.82 -16.53 0.30
CA GLU A 63 -7.27 -17.88 0.50
C GLU A 63 -7.95 -18.94 -0.38
N LYS A 64 -9.12 -18.65 -0.94
CA LYS A 64 -9.78 -19.51 -1.95
C LYS A 64 -9.14 -19.42 -3.33
N VAL A 65 -8.28 -18.42 -3.57
CA VAL A 65 -7.67 -18.14 -4.87
C VAL A 65 -6.21 -18.57 -4.86
N GLU A 66 -5.94 -19.78 -5.34
CA GLU A 66 -4.58 -20.36 -5.36
C GLU A 66 -3.57 -19.52 -6.17
N ALA A 67 -4.02 -18.67 -7.09
CA ALA A 67 -3.15 -17.83 -7.91
C ALA A 67 -2.59 -16.60 -7.18
N LEU A 68 -3.03 -16.32 -5.95
CA LEU A 68 -2.63 -15.15 -5.16
C LEU A 68 -1.80 -15.54 -3.93
N ASN A 69 -0.84 -14.69 -3.60
CA ASN A 69 -0.07 -14.72 -2.35
C ASN A 69 -0.37 -13.46 -1.53
N ILE A 70 -0.61 -13.63 -0.23
CA ILE A 70 -0.64 -12.50 0.73
C ILE A 70 0.79 -12.20 1.15
N LEU A 71 1.27 -11.01 0.85
CA LEU A 71 2.65 -10.60 1.11
C LEU A 71 2.77 -9.82 2.43
N ALA A 72 1.76 -9.02 2.76
CA ALA A 72 1.71 -8.28 4.02
C ALA A 72 0.26 -8.04 4.47
N GLU A 73 0.04 -8.01 5.78
CA GLU A 73 -1.25 -7.72 6.40
C GLU A 73 -1.08 -6.97 7.72
N SER A 74 -2.16 -6.38 8.21
CA SER A 74 -2.28 -5.76 9.53
C SER A 74 -3.34 -6.49 10.34
N GLU A 75 -3.09 -6.66 11.64
CA GLU A 75 -4.14 -7.13 12.55
C GLU A 75 -5.33 -6.16 12.61
N GLU A 76 -5.07 -4.85 12.48
CA GLU A 76 -6.10 -3.81 12.53
C GLU A 76 -6.65 -3.46 11.13
N ALA A 77 -5.77 -3.22 10.16
CA ALA A 77 -6.15 -2.77 8.82
C ALA A 77 -6.34 -3.91 7.80
N GLY A 78 -6.21 -5.17 8.21
CA GLY A 78 -6.41 -6.35 7.35
C GLY A 78 -5.36 -6.48 6.24
N ILE A 79 -5.74 -7.16 5.15
CA ILE A 79 -4.83 -7.43 4.02
C ILE A 79 -4.32 -6.13 3.42
N TYR A 80 -2.99 -6.03 3.26
CA TYR A 80 -2.34 -4.86 2.71
C TYR A 80 -1.75 -5.08 1.30
N ILE A 81 -0.85 -6.05 1.14
CA ILE A 81 -0.20 -6.34 -0.15
C ILE A 81 -0.53 -7.78 -0.58
N LEU A 82 -0.99 -7.91 -1.82
CA LEU A 82 -1.14 -9.17 -2.52
C LEU A 82 -0.34 -9.14 -3.82
N ALA A 83 0.15 -10.29 -4.26
CA ALA A 83 0.66 -10.46 -5.61
C ALA A 83 0.11 -11.73 -6.24
N SER A 84 -0.06 -11.74 -7.55
CA SER A 84 -0.25 -13.00 -8.29
C SER A 84 1.05 -13.80 -8.32
N LYS A 85 0.95 -15.13 -8.28
CA LYS A 85 2.11 -16.04 -8.28
C LYS A 85 2.99 -15.90 -9.53
N ASP A 86 2.42 -15.43 -10.64
CA ASP A 86 3.16 -15.11 -11.86
C ASP A 86 3.85 -13.72 -11.82
N GLY A 87 3.71 -12.97 -10.73
CA GLY A 87 4.28 -11.64 -10.53
C GLY A 87 3.64 -10.52 -11.37
N ARG A 88 2.64 -10.82 -12.21
CA ARG A 88 2.10 -9.84 -13.17
C ARG A 88 1.17 -8.81 -12.55
N HIS A 89 0.57 -9.12 -11.41
CA HIS A 89 -0.38 -8.25 -10.73
C HIS A 89 0.00 -8.07 -9.27
N ILE A 90 0.12 -6.81 -8.86
CA ILE A 90 0.37 -6.43 -7.48
C ILE A 90 -0.79 -5.54 -7.02
N PHE A 91 -1.32 -5.87 -5.85
CA PHE A 91 -2.47 -5.19 -5.25
C PHE A 91 -2.05 -4.64 -3.90
N VAL A 92 -2.19 -3.33 -3.75
CA VAL A 92 -1.93 -2.61 -2.50
C VAL A 92 -3.24 -1.97 -2.08
N THR A 93 -3.79 -2.37 -0.93
CA THR A 93 -5.12 -1.93 -0.46
C THR A 93 -5.05 -0.63 0.36
N GLY A 94 -3.87 -0.30 0.90
CA GLY A 94 -3.59 0.99 1.52
C GLY A 94 -2.98 1.98 0.52
N HIS A 95 -2.28 2.98 1.06
CA HIS A 95 -1.87 4.19 0.34
C HIS A 95 -0.41 4.59 0.60
N SER A 96 0.55 3.67 0.40
CA SER A 96 1.97 3.96 0.60
C SER A 96 2.47 5.24 -0.11
N GLU A 97 1.81 5.68 -1.18
CA GLU A 97 2.10 6.91 -1.92
C GLU A 97 1.73 8.20 -1.21
N TYR A 98 0.98 8.16 -0.10
CA TYR A 98 0.47 9.37 0.53
C TYR A 98 1.58 10.28 1.05
N ASP A 99 1.42 11.56 0.74
CA ASP A 99 2.18 12.66 1.30
C ASP A 99 1.88 12.86 2.79
N PRO A 100 2.79 13.56 3.52
CA PRO A 100 2.66 13.77 4.95
C PRO A 100 1.33 14.38 5.38
N LEU A 101 0.69 15.21 4.56
CA LEU A 101 -0.52 15.97 4.89
C LEU A 101 -1.80 15.43 4.25
N THR A 102 -1.75 14.32 3.52
CA THR A 102 -2.93 13.80 2.81
C THR A 102 -4.05 13.37 3.77
N LEU A 103 -3.74 12.56 4.79
CA LEU A 103 -4.73 12.16 5.80
C LEU A 103 -5.26 13.38 6.58
N LYS A 104 -4.41 14.39 6.84
CA LYS A 104 -4.86 15.66 7.43
C LYS A 104 -5.89 16.36 6.55
N ALA A 105 -5.60 16.54 5.27
CA ALA A 105 -6.50 17.21 4.35
C ALA A 105 -7.85 16.48 4.24
N GLU A 106 -7.85 15.15 4.26
CA GLU A 106 -9.10 14.36 4.31
C GLU A 106 -9.86 14.55 5.62
N TYR A 107 -9.17 14.51 6.76
CA TYR A 107 -9.78 14.73 8.06
C TYR A 107 -10.41 16.12 8.16
N ASP A 108 -9.64 17.16 7.86
CA ASP A 108 -10.09 18.55 7.91
C ASP A 108 -11.29 18.78 6.98
N ARG A 109 -11.25 18.20 5.77
CA ARG A 109 -12.38 18.23 4.82
C ARG A 109 -13.63 17.57 5.40
N ASP A 110 -13.53 16.37 5.96
CA ASP A 110 -14.69 15.62 6.43
C ASP A 110 -15.30 16.28 7.69
N VAL A 111 -14.46 16.83 8.58
CA VAL A 111 -14.87 17.69 9.70
C VAL A 111 -15.61 18.94 9.20
N SER A 112 -15.08 19.64 8.20
CA SER A 112 -15.70 20.85 7.66
C SER A 112 -17.09 20.61 7.06
N LYS A 113 -17.35 19.38 6.60
CA LYS A 113 -18.64 18.93 6.07
C LYS A 113 -19.60 18.41 7.15
N GLY A 114 -19.17 18.35 8.40
CA GLY A 114 -19.94 17.75 9.50
C GLY A 114 -20.15 16.25 9.34
N LEU A 115 -19.28 15.55 8.60
CA LEU A 115 -19.36 14.11 8.44
C LEU A 115 -18.82 13.40 9.68
N PRO A 116 -19.37 12.23 10.06
CA PRO A 116 -18.81 11.43 11.13
C PRO A 116 -17.44 10.90 10.71
N ILE A 117 -16.37 11.41 11.34
CA ILE A 117 -14.99 11.03 11.06
C ILE A 117 -14.19 11.01 12.36
N ASN A 118 -13.38 9.96 12.54
CA ASN A 118 -12.45 9.88 13.65
C ASN A 118 -11.12 10.54 13.26
N VAL A 119 -10.36 10.99 14.26
CA VAL A 119 -8.97 11.37 14.05
C VAL A 119 -8.21 10.18 13.42
N PRO A 120 -7.43 10.39 12.35
CA PRO A 120 -6.69 9.30 11.73
C PRO A 120 -5.73 8.68 12.75
N GLN A 121 -5.88 7.37 12.95
CA GLN A 121 -5.14 6.66 13.99
C GLN A 121 -3.65 6.70 13.70
N ASN A 122 -2.83 6.77 14.75
CA ASN A 122 -1.37 6.63 14.64
C ASN A 122 -0.72 7.65 13.68
N TYR A 123 -1.36 8.80 13.45
CA TYR A 123 -0.90 9.81 12.49
C TYR A 123 -0.39 11.06 13.21
N TYR A 124 -1.20 11.63 14.10
CA TYR A 124 -0.83 12.80 14.90
C TYR A 124 -0.16 12.40 16.22
N PRO A 125 0.81 13.19 16.72
CA PRO A 125 1.34 13.00 18.06
C PRO A 125 0.23 13.15 19.13
N LYS A 126 -0.03 12.06 19.85
CA LYS A 126 -1.09 11.97 20.88
C LYS A 126 -2.50 12.27 20.33
N ASP A 127 -2.77 11.88 19.09
CA ASP A 127 -4.07 12.06 18.41
C ASP A 127 -4.57 13.51 18.36
N ASP A 128 -3.65 14.47 18.33
CA ASP A 128 -3.96 15.91 18.31
C ASP A 128 -3.86 16.50 16.90
N PRO A 129 -4.99 16.82 16.22
CA PRO A 129 -5.00 17.32 14.84
C PRO A 129 -4.39 18.72 14.65
N ALA A 130 -4.11 19.44 15.75
CA ALA A 130 -3.38 20.70 15.73
C ALA A 130 -1.86 20.52 15.56
N LYS A 131 -1.34 19.31 15.78
CA LYS A 131 0.08 19.00 15.64
C LYS A 131 0.43 18.52 14.24
N MET A 132 1.70 18.69 13.86
CA MET A 132 2.23 18.10 12.63
C MET A 132 2.27 16.57 12.74
N PRO A 133 1.86 15.83 11.69
CA PRO A 133 1.85 14.38 11.70
C PRO A 133 3.26 13.78 11.62
N ASN A 134 3.43 12.62 12.27
CA ASN A 134 4.69 11.87 12.20
C ASN A 134 4.66 10.92 10.99
N VAL A 135 5.58 11.14 10.05
CA VAL A 135 5.66 10.29 8.86
C VAL A 135 6.46 9.04 9.16
N ARG A 136 5.76 7.91 9.29
CA ARG A 136 6.35 6.62 9.68
C ARG A 136 6.30 5.54 8.59
N TRP A 137 5.75 5.85 7.42
CA TRP A 137 5.59 4.90 6.31
C TRP A 137 6.55 5.11 5.13
N ARG A 138 7.29 6.23 5.12
CA ARG A 138 8.07 6.67 3.94
C ARG A 138 9.16 5.67 3.53
N GLY A 139 9.82 5.03 4.51
CA GLY A 139 10.86 4.03 4.23
C GLY A 139 10.33 2.89 3.37
N HIS A 140 9.26 2.25 3.83
CA HIS A 140 8.62 1.13 3.14
C HIS A 140 7.91 1.54 1.87
N ALA A 141 7.37 2.76 1.79
CA ALA A 141 6.86 3.31 0.54
C ALA A 141 7.94 3.37 -0.54
N ASN A 142 9.12 3.91 -0.22
CA ASN A 142 10.24 3.96 -1.17
C ASN A 142 10.70 2.57 -1.59
N LEU A 143 10.81 1.63 -0.64
CA LEU A 143 11.16 0.25 -0.93
C LEU A 143 10.14 -0.42 -1.85
N LEU A 144 8.83 -0.25 -1.59
CA LEU A 144 7.76 -0.81 -2.40
C LEU A 144 7.91 -0.43 -3.87
N TYR A 145 8.02 0.87 -4.16
CA TYR A 145 8.11 1.36 -5.54
C TYR A 145 9.45 1.02 -6.18
N THR A 146 10.55 1.08 -5.42
CA THR A 146 11.89 0.71 -5.93
C THR A 146 11.94 -0.78 -6.29
N ASN A 147 11.43 -1.66 -5.43
CA ASN A 147 11.40 -3.09 -5.67
C ASN A 147 10.47 -3.42 -6.83
N TRP A 148 9.30 -2.79 -6.92
CA TRP A 148 8.38 -2.96 -8.03
C TRP A 148 9.05 -2.60 -9.37
N LEU A 149 9.65 -1.40 -9.46
CA LEU A 149 10.32 -0.95 -10.68
C LEU A 149 11.48 -1.88 -11.07
N ASN A 150 12.30 -2.30 -10.11
CA ASN A 150 13.49 -3.09 -10.42
C ASN A 150 13.17 -4.55 -10.76
N TYR A 151 12.31 -5.21 -9.99
CA TYR A 151 12.12 -6.66 -10.07
C TYR A 151 10.87 -7.08 -10.86
N TYR A 152 9.88 -6.20 -11.00
CA TYR A 152 8.61 -6.51 -11.67
C TYR A 152 8.36 -5.68 -12.92
N VAL A 153 9.16 -4.64 -13.18
CA VAL A 153 9.11 -3.87 -14.43
C VAL A 153 10.40 -4.06 -15.21
N TYR A 154 11.54 -3.62 -14.68
CA TYR A 154 12.79 -3.55 -15.44
C TYR A 154 13.38 -4.92 -15.77
N GLN A 155 13.67 -5.77 -14.78
CA GLN A 155 14.37 -7.05 -15.01
C GLN A 155 13.57 -8.08 -15.82
N VAL A 156 12.26 -7.89 -15.94
CA VAL A 156 11.37 -8.76 -16.68
C VAL A 156 10.98 -8.20 -18.06
N THR A 157 11.40 -6.98 -18.39
CA THR A 157 11.13 -6.35 -19.69
C THR A 157 12.33 -6.56 -20.61
N PRO A 158 12.16 -7.26 -21.75
CA PRO A 158 13.21 -7.36 -22.76
C PRO A 158 13.60 -5.96 -23.28
N PHE A 159 14.89 -5.70 -23.40
CA PHE A 159 15.42 -4.49 -24.05
C PHE A 159 16.61 -4.86 -24.94
N ASP A 160 16.88 -4.05 -25.95
CA ASP A 160 18.05 -4.19 -26.82
C ASP A 160 19.27 -3.52 -26.17
N PRO A 161 20.32 -4.27 -25.78
CA PRO A 161 21.51 -3.69 -25.15
C PRO A 161 22.22 -2.64 -26.00
N GLN A 162 22.07 -2.68 -27.32
CA GLN A 162 22.66 -1.71 -28.23
C GLN A 162 22.02 -0.32 -28.12
N GLN A 163 20.81 -0.24 -27.53
CA GLN A 163 20.08 1.01 -27.33
C GLN A 163 20.37 1.65 -25.95
N ILE A 164 21.17 1.01 -25.10
CA ILE A 164 21.60 1.62 -23.83
C ILE A 164 22.57 2.77 -24.16
N PRO A 165 22.28 4.02 -23.75
CA PRO A 165 23.20 5.14 -23.96
C PRO A 165 24.58 4.88 -23.34
N GLN A 166 25.65 5.16 -24.07
CA GLN A 166 27.00 5.14 -23.52
C GLN A 166 27.24 6.41 -22.68
N GLY A 167 27.19 6.30 -21.35
CA GLY A 167 27.50 7.40 -20.43
C GLY A 167 26.82 7.27 -19.07
N SER A 168 27.37 7.91 -18.03
CA SER A 168 26.76 7.88 -16.69
C SER A 168 25.55 8.81 -16.61
N THR A 169 24.48 8.36 -15.96
CA THR A 169 23.40 9.22 -15.44
C THR A 169 23.89 10.03 -14.23
N ARG A 170 24.90 10.88 -14.43
CA ARG A 170 25.25 11.88 -13.41
C ARG A 170 24.16 12.95 -13.47
N SER A 171 23.31 12.91 -12.46
CA SER A 171 22.41 14.00 -12.12
C SER A 171 23.24 15.22 -11.72
N ASN A 172 23.14 16.32 -12.46
CA ASN A 172 23.70 17.62 -12.06
C ASN A 172 22.73 18.33 -11.09
N PHE A 173 22.39 17.66 -9.98
CA PHE A 173 21.66 18.28 -8.86
C PHE A 173 22.60 18.37 -7.66
#